data_AF-A0A672QBW4-F1
#
_entry.id   AF-A0A672QBW4-F1
#
_cell.length_a   1.000
_cell.length_b   1.000
_cell.length_c   1.000
_cell.angle_alpha   90.00
_cell.angle_beta   90.00
_cell.angle_gamma   90.00
#
_symmetry.space_group_name_H-M   'P 1'
#
loop_
_entity.id
_entity.type
_entity.pdbx_description
1 polymer ?
#
loop_
_entity_poly.entity_id
_entity_poly.type
_entity_poly.pdbx_seq_one_letter_code
_entity_poly.pdbx_strand_id
1 'polypeptide(L)'
;MGKKSRVKTQKSGTGATAAVSPKEMMNLISELLQKCSSAAPSPGKEWEEYVQIRALVEKIRKKQKGMSVSFEGTREDFFSELMTWGAECGASCDGFEISNFADEGYGLKAARDIKVGLFLSYMSNTSFFYLGPLYSQDRILQAMGNVTLALHLLCERANPSSPWLPYIKTLPADYDTPLYFEEEEVHHLLATQAIQDVLSQYKNTARQYAYFYKVIQTHPNASKLPLKDAFTFDDYRWAVSSVMTRQNQIPTADGSRVTLALIPLWDMCNHTNGLITTGYNLEDDRCECVALKDYKEGEQIYIFYGTRSNAEFVIHNGFFFEDNAHDRVKIKLGVSKSERLYAMKAEVLARAGIPASSIFTLHCSEPPISAQLLAFLRVFCMTEEELRDYLVGDHAINKIFTLGNTEFPVSWENEIKLWTFLETRAALLLKTYKTSSEEDRSMLEKPDLSLHSRIAIKLRLAEKEILERAVSCCRAKRLHFQKQLDEGAPLPLYEESDIALLENADAKLPIILRKLEEDDESVQEEMNLAQIKPDAACVDSSKMPVLNGECKDLNGTQEDPPGGDAVVKESKAEKHDPSTKRTEGEPKDGGK
;
A
#
# COMPACT_ATOMS: atom_id res chain seq x y z
N MET A 1 48.17 3.85 -69.84
CA MET A 1 46.93 4.62 -69.53
C MET A 1 45.98 3.72 -68.77
N GLY A 2 45.42 4.14 -67.64
CA GLY A 2 44.47 3.35 -66.85
C GLY A 2 43.32 4.22 -66.34
N LYS A 3 42.07 3.73 -66.45
CA LYS A 3 40.87 4.46 -66.02
C LYS A 3 40.66 4.30 -64.52
N LYS A 4 40.47 5.41 -63.80
CA LYS A 4 40.08 5.41 -62.38
C LYS A 4 38.57 5.17 -62.26
N SER A 5 38.15 4.18 -61.46
CA SER A 5 36.78 4.12 -60.93
C SER A 5 36.74 4.80 -59.55
N ARG A 6 35.61 5.41 -59.19
CA ARG A 6 35.47 6.25 -57.99
C ARG A 6 34.34 5.73 -57.11
N VAL A 7 34.66 4.86 -56.16
CA VAL A 7 33.72 4.33 -55.17
C VAL A 7 33.18 5.47 -54.31
N LYS A 8 31.85 5.54 -54.15
CA LYS A 8 31.16 6.40 -53.17
C LYS A 8 30.84 5.56 -51.94
N THR A 9 31.49 5.82 -50.82
CA THR A 9 31.08 5.28 -49.52
C THR A 9 29.85 6.03 -49.03
N GLN A 10 28.69 5.37 -48.94
CA GLN A 10 27.54 5.93 -48.23
C GLN A 10 27.77 5.80 -46.72
N LYS A 11 27.72 6.92 -46.00
CA LYS A 11 27.42 6.89 -44.55
C LYS A 11 25.90 6.75 -44.40
N SER A 12 25.44 5.75 -43.66
CA SER A 12 24.07 5.68 -43.17
C SER A 12 23.86 6.78 -42.13
N GLY A 13 23.09 7.81 -42.48
CA GLY A 13 22.73 8.87 -41.54
C GLY A 13 21.72 8.36 -40.53
N THR A 14 22.05 8.41 -39.23
CA THR A 14 21.08 8.32 -38.15
C THR A 14 20.06 9.45 -38.31
N GLY A 15 18.77 9.11 -38.41
CA GLY A 15 17.72 10.10 -38.59
C GLY A 15 17.59 10.99 -37.34
N ALA A 16 17.98 12.26 -37.46
CA ALA A 16 17.74 13.23 -36.40
C ALA A 16 16.22 13.45 -36.26
N THR A 17 15.65 13.03 -35.13
CA THR A 17 14.26 13.35 -34.77
C THR A 17 14.12 14.86 -34.63
N ALA A 18 13.17 15.45 -35.34
CA ALA A 18 12.94 16.89 -35.29
C ALA A 18 12.55 17.29 -33.85
N ALA A 19 13.22 18.31 -33.31
CA ALA A 19 13.00 18.77 -31.95
C ALA A 19 11.54 19.21 -31.76
N VAL A 20 10.81 18.49 -30.92
CA VAL A 20 9.39 18.73 -30.65
C VAL A 20 9.20 20.06 -29.93
N SER A 21 8.23 20.86 -30.39
CA SER A 21 8.01 22.17 -29.79
C SER A 21 7.48 22.04 -28.35
N PRO A 22 7.87 22.92 -27.40
CA PRO A 22 7.33 22.88 -26.04
C PRO A 22 5.79 22.97 -25.99
N LYS A 23 5.18 23.68 -26.95
CA LYS A 23 3.72 23.77 -27.12
C LYS A 23 3.09 22.42 -27.50
N GLU A 24 3.70 21.69 -28.41
CA GLU A 24 3.24 20.34 -28.78
C GLU A 24 3.35 19.38 -27.60
N MET A 25 4.46 19.41 -26.85
CA MET A 25 4.61 18.60 -25.64
C MET A 25 3.55 18.95 -24.59
N MET A 26 3.32 20.23 -24.30
CA MET A 26 2.27 20.68 -23.36
C MET A 26 0.85 20.25 -23.78
N ASN A 27 0.57 20.14 -25.08
CA ASN A 27 -0.70 19.60 -25.58
C ASN A 27 -0.83 18.11 -25.26
N LEU A 28 0.20 17.30 -25.54
CA LEU A 28 0.22 15.86 -25.24
C LEU A 28 0.12 15.58 -23.73
N ILE A 29 0.80 16.38 -22.92
CA ILE A 29 0.72 16.33 -21.46
C ILE A 29 -0.69 16.66 -20.97
N SER A 30 -1.37 17.63 -21.59
CA SER A 30 -2.76 17.97 -21.26
C SER A 30 -3.75 16.87 -21.69
N GLU A 31 -3.54 16.26 -22.86
CA GLU A 31 -4.27 15.09 -23.35
C GLU A 31 -4.15 13.90 -22.38
N LEU A 32 -2.91 13.58 -21.95
CA LEU A 32 -2.62 12.52 -20.99
C LEU A 32 -3.22 12.81 -19.61
N LEU A 33 -3.08 14.04 -19.10
CA LEU A 33 -3.65 14.44 -17.80
C LEU A 33 -5.18 14.33 -17.80
N GLN A 34 -5.85 14.78 -18.86
CA GLN A 34 -7.29 14.64 -19.02
C GLN A 34 -7.71 13.16 -19.07
N LYS A 35 -7.01 12.34 -19.87
CA LYS A 35 -7.31 10.90 -20.02
C LYS A 35 -7.07 10.11 -18.73
N CYS A 36 -6.05 10.42 -17.95
CA CYS A 36 -5.78 9.70 -16.69
C CYS A 36 -6.60 10.21 -15.50
N SER A 37 -7.31 11.34 -15.66
CA SER A 37 -8.18 11.96 -14.65
C SER A 37 -9.68 11.81 -14.93
N SER A 38 -10.08 11.11 -16.00
CA SER A 38 -11.46 10.69 -16.17
C SER A 38 -11.87 9.69 -15.08
N ALA A 39 -13.17 9.65 -14.80
CA ALA A 39 -13.77 8.64 -13.92
C ALA A 39 -13.35 7.21 -14.33
N ALA A 40 -13.43 6.27 -13.39
CA ALA A 40 -13.17 4.86 -13.68
C ALA A 40 -14.06 4.39 -14.84
N PRO A 41 -13.50 3.66 -15.83
CA PRO A 41 -14.28 3.12 -16.93
C PRO A 41 -15.29 2.09 -16.42
N SER A 42 -16.28 1.74 -17.25
CA SER A 42 -17.21 0.66 -16.91
C SER A 42 -16.46 -0.67 -16.73
N PRO A 43 -16.86 -1.54 -15.79
CA PRO A 43 -16.16 -2.80 -15.53
C PRO A 43 -15.86 -3.61 -16.80
N GLY A 44 -14.63 -4.11 -16.92
CA GLY A 44 -14.16 -4.81 -18.12
C GLY A 44 -13.68 -3.91 -19.27
N LYS A 45 -13.80 -2.58 -19.17
CA LYS A 45 -13.16 -1.61 -20.08
C LYS A 45 -11.81 -1.06 -19.57
N GLU A 46 -11.33 -1.55 -18.43
CA GLU A 46 -10.06 -1.12 -17.83
C GLU A 46 -8.85 -1.40 -18.75
N TRP A 47 -8.84 -2.55 -19.44
CA TRP A 47 -7.78 -2.90 -20.41
C TRP A 47 -7.76 -1.95 -21.61
N GLU A 48 -8.93 -1.62 -22.18
CA GLU A 48 -9.02 -0.65 -23.29
C GLU A 48 -8.57 0.75 -22.86
N GLU A 49 -8.82 1.15 -21.62
CA GLU A 49 -8.28 2.39 -21.07
C GLU A 49 -6.76 2.33 -20.88
N TYR A 50 -6.22 1.23 -20.36
CA TYR A 50 -4.78 1.03 -20.18
C TYR A 50 -4.02 1.14 -21.51
N VAL A 51 -4.44 0.42 -22.56
CA VAL A 51 -3.81 0.48 -23.89
C VAL A 51 -3.84 1.90 -24.46
N GLN A 52 -4.95 2.63 -24.26
CA GLN A 52 -5.04 4.05 -24.68
C GLN A 52 -4.09 4.96 -23.90
N ILE A 53 -3.90 4.73 -22.59
CA ILE A 53 -2.94 5.48 -21.77
C ILE A 53 -1.50 5.13 -22.17
N ARG A 54 -1.18 3.84 -22.35
CA ARG A 54 0.14 3.35 -22.81
C ARG A 54 0.50 3.98 -24.16
N ALA A 55 -0.42 4.00 -25.12
CA ALA A 55 -0.21 4.63 -26.42
C ALA A 55 0.10 6.15 -26.33
N LEU A 56 -0.54 6.88 -25.40
CA LEU A 56 -0.23 8.30 -25.16
C LEU A 56 1.11 8.50 -24.45
N VAL A 57 1.44 7.67 -23.46
CA VAL A 57 2.74 7.68 -22.79
C VAL A 57 3.86 7.40 -23.78
N GLU A 58 3.74 6.37 -24.62
CA GLU A 58 4.72 6.03 -25.65
C GLU A 58 4.89 7.13 -26.71
N LYS A 59 3.79 7.78 -27.11
CA LYS A 59 3.78 8.96 -27.99
C LYS A 59 4.54 10.14 -27.38
N ILE A 60 4.59 10.26 -26.04
CA ILE A 60 5.37 11.26 -25.30
C ILE A 60 6.84 10.83 -25.16
N ARG A 61 7.11 9.60 -24.71
CA ARG A 61 8.48 9.07 -24.53
C ARG A 61 9.30 9.13 -25.82
N LYS A 62 8.70 8.73 -26.95
CA LYS A 62 9.31 8.80 -28.30
C LYS A 62 9.56 10.24 -28.81
N LYS A 63 9.15 11.26 -28.05
CA LYS A 63 9.41 12.69 -28.26
C LYS A 63 10.32 13.31 -27.19
N GLN A 64 10.82 12.50 -26.26
CA GLN A 64 11.77 12.86 -25.21
C GLN A 64 13.12 12.15 -25.45
N LYS A 65 14.08 12.31 -24.53
CA LYS A 65 15.45 11.77 -24.67
C LYS A 65 15.74 10.54 -23.78
N GLY A 66 14.71 9.95 -23.17
CA GLY A 66 14.89 9.05 -22.02
C GLY A 66 15.22 9.86 -20.75
N MET A 67 16.00 9.28 -19.84
CA MET A 67 16.47 9.95 -18.62
C MET A 67 17.17 11.29 -18.93
N SER A 68 16.85 12.33 -18.18
CA SER A 68 17.43 13.67 -18.33
C SER A 68 18.87 13.74 -17.83
N VAL A 69 19.26 12.86 -16.90
CA VAL A 69 20.61 12.81 -16.32
C VAL A 69 21.14 11.38 -16.33
N SER A 70 22.23 11.18 -17.08
CA SER A 70 23.07 9.99 -17.11
C SER A 70 24.45 10.31 -16.50
N PHE A 71 25.07 9.34 -15.83
CA PHE A 71 26.44 9.45 -15.33
C PHE A 71 27.40 8.71 -16.27
N GLU A 72 28.65 9.16 -16.37
CA GLU A 72 29.69 8.45 -17.13
C GLU A 72 30.32 7.36 -16.24
N GLY A 73 30.26 6.10 -16.69
CA GLY A 73 30.69 4.93 -15.92
C GLY A 73 29.62 3.85 -15.87
N THR A 74 29.93 2.74 -15.20
CA THR A 74 28.98 1.67 -14.84
C THR A 74 28.47 1.88 -13.40
N ARG A 75 27.47 1.07 -12.98
CA ARG A 75 27.00 1.07 -11.59
C ARG A 75 28.10 0.64 -10.61
N GLU A 76 29.01 -0.23 -11.04
CA GLU A 76 30.09 -0.79 -10.22
C GLU A 76 31.15 0.26 -9.84
N ASP A 77 31.48 1.16 -10.78
CA ASP A 77 32.50 2.21 -10.62
C ASP A 77 32.20 3.18 -9.46
N PHE A 78 30.94 3.27 -9.03
CA PHE A 78 30.48 4.18 -7.98
C PHE A 78 30.35 3.54 -6.59
N PHE A 79 30.48 2.21 -6.44
CA PHE A 79 30.32 1.57 -5.12
C PHE A 79 31.42 1.95 -4.13
N SER A 80 32.64 2.22 -4.59
CA SER A 80 33.73 2.73 -3.74
C SER A 80 33.46 4.16 -3.23
N GLU A 81 32.83 5.00 -4.06
CA GLU A 81 32.35 6.34 -3.69
C GLU A 81 31.26 6.24 -2.62
N LEU A 82 30.28 5.34 -2.80
CA LEU A 82 29.21 5.07 -1.81
C LEU A 82 29.77 4.57 -0.47
N MET A 83 30.66 3.57 -0.47
CA MET A 83 31.22 3.01 0.77
C MET A 83 32.06 4.06 1.52
N THR A 84 32.84 4.88 0.80
CA THR A 84 33.62 5.97 1.41
C THR A 84 32.70 7.03 2.03
N TRP A 85 31.71 7.49 1.27
CA TRP A 85 30.71 8.47 1.75
C TRP A 85 29.89 7.95 2.93
N GLY A 86 29.50 6.67 2.91
CA GLY A 86 28.80 6.02 4.01
C GLY A 86 29.63 6.03 5.30
N ALA A 87 30.92 5.71 5.21
CA ALA A 87 31.85 5.77 6.35
C ALA A 87 32.09 7.21 6.84
N GLU A 88 32.21 8.19 5.94
CA GLU A 88 32.27 9.62 6.29
C GLU A 88 30.99 10.10 7.00
N CYS A 89 29.84 9.54 6.63
CA CYS A 89 28.56 9.75 7.31
C CYS A 89 28.37 8.86 8.56
N GLY A 90 29.34 8.03 8.96
CA GLY A 90 29.25 7.20 10.17
C GLY A 90 28.40 5.93 10.07
N ALA A 91 28.06 5.47 8.86
CA ALA A 91 27.51 4.13 8.67
C ALA A 91 28.59 3.05 8.81
N SER A 92 28.21 1.87 9.32
CA SER A 92 29.10 0.71 9.36
C SER A 92 29.41 0.25 7.95
N CYS A 93 30.69 0.28 7.56
CA CYS A 93 31.18 -0.18 6.26
C CYS A 93 32.10 -1.42 6.37
N ASP A 94 32.29 -1.96 7.59
CA ASP A 94 33.24 -3.04 7.89
C ASP A 94 32.62 -4.44 7.90
N GLY A 95 33.19 -5.35 7.11
CA GLY A 95 32.83 -6.78 7.13
C GLY A 95 31.86 -7.22 6.05
N PHE A 96 31.57 -6.35 5.08
CA PHE A 96 30.79 -6.68 3.89
C PHE A 96 31.33 -5.93 2.68
N GLU A 97 30.99 -6.40 1.48
CA GLU A 97 31.22 -5.71 0.22
C GLU A 97 29.98 -5.82 -0.67
N ILE A 98 29.83 -4.90 -1.63
CA ILE A 98 28.75 -4.97 -2.62
C ILE A 98 29.15 -6.00 -3.69
N SER A 99 28.21 -6.85 -4.12
CA SER A 99 28.47 -7.89 -5.12
C SER A 99 27.24 -8.16 -5.98
N ASN A 100 27.47 -8.67 -7.19
CA ASN A 100 26.41 -9.08 -8.12
C ASN A 100 26.17 -10.59 -7.99
N PHE A 101 24.90 -10.97 -7.75
CA PHE A 101 24.43 -12.34 -7.53
C PHE A 101 23.62 -12.90 -8.70
N ALA A 102 23.65 -12.21 -9.85
CA ALA A 102 22.89 -12.50 -11.06
C ALA A 102 21.36 -12.36 -10.90
N ASP A 103 20.67 -13.36 -10.32
CA ASP A 103 19.20 -13.41 -10.32
C ASP A 103 18.57 -12.36 -9.39
N GLU A 104 19.16 -12.07 -8.23
CA GLU A 104 18.76 -10.93 -7.38
C GLU A 104 19.54 -9.63 -7.67
N GLY A 105 20.35 -9.59 -8.74
CA GLY A 105 21.17 -8.44 -9.09
C GLY A 105 22.23 -8.10 -8.02
N TYR A 106 22.32 -6.84 -7.61
CA TYR A 106 23.33 -6.40 -6.63
C TYR A 106 22.82 -6.52 -5.20
N GLY A 107 23.57 -7.25 -4.38
CA GLY A 107 23.35 -7.42 -2.94
C GLY A 107 24.57 -7.03 -2.10
N LEU A 108 24.46 -7.16 -0.79
CA LEU A 108 25.62 -7.17 0.12
C LEU A 108 26.13 -8.60 0.31
N LYS A 109 27.46 -8.79 0.31
CA LYS A 109 28.15 -10.05 0.58
C LYS A 109 28.98 -9.93 1.85
N ALA A 110 28.94 -10.92 2.72
CA ALA A 110 29.76 -10.93 3.92
C ALA A 110 31.25 -11.10 3.57
N ALA A 111 32.11 -10.21 4.07
CA ALA A 111 33.56 -10.22 3.87
C ALA A 111 34.33 -10.83 5.07
N ARG A 112 33.58 -11.44 6.00
CA ARG A 112 34.02 -12.23 7.15
C ARG A 112 32.79 -12.96 7.70
N ASP A 113 32.96 -13.91 8.61
CA ASP A 113 31.83 -14.48 9.37
C ASP A 113 31.10 -13.39 10.17
N ILE A 114 29.79 -13.27 9.95
CA ILE A 114 28.87 -12.38 10.66
C ILE A 114 27.94 -13.27 11.51
N LYS A 115 27.96 -13.08 12.83
CA LYS A 115 26.98 -13.67 13.74
C LYS A 115 25.74 -12.79 13.83
N VAL A 116 24.62 -13.37 14.25
CA VAL A 116 23.41 -12.62 14.67
C VAL A 116 23.83 -11.49 15.63
N GLY A 117 23.74 -10.26 15.15
CA GLY A 117 24.40 -9.10 15.76
C GLY A 117 24.22 -7.82 14.93
N LEU A 118 24.64 -6.69 15.50
CA LEU A 118 24.32 -5.34 15.03
C LEU A 118 25.12 -4.89 13.79
N PHE A 119 24.40 -4.30 12.85
CA PHE A 119 24.86 -3.66 11.62
C PHE A 119 24.25 -2.25 11.57
N LEU A 120 25.08 -1.21 11.60
CA LEU A 120 24.64 0.18 11.69
C LEU A 120 24.55 0.86 10.33
N SER A 121 23.39 1.45 10.01
CA SER A 121 23.21 2.27 8.81
C SER A 121 22.74 3.67 9.20
N TYR A 122 23.64 4.65 9.10
CA TYR A 122 23.30 6.03 9.44
C TYR A 122 22.37 6.66 8.40
N MET A 123 21.57 7.64 8.85
CA MET A 123 20.79 8.52 7.99
C MET A 123 21.02 9.99 8.37
N SER A 124 21.55 10.78 7.44
CA SER A 124 21.51 12.24 7.58
C SER A 124 20.09 12.76 7.33
N ASN A 125 19.60 13.68 8.16
CA ASN A 125 18.29 14.31 8.03
C ASN A 125 18.02 14.86 6.62
N THR A 126 17.17 14.20 5.83
CA THR A 126 16.83 14.56 4.44
C THR A 126 16.03 15.86 4.38
N SER A 127 16.77 16.97 4.33
CA SER A 127 16.22 18.32 4.29
C SER A 127 15.80 18.67 2.86
N PHE A 128 14.50 18.84 2.64
CA PHE A 128 13.87 19.10 1.32
C PHE A 128 14.15 20.52 0.75
N PHE A 129 15.41 21.00 0.81
CA PHE A 129 15.83 22.38 0.53
C PHE A 129 15.29 22.95 -0.79
N TYR A 130 15.36 22.18 -1.87
CA TYR A 130 14.90 22.64 -3.20
C TYR A 130 13.38 22.59 -3.37
N LEU A 131 12.69 21.61 -2.76
CA LEU A 131 11.25 21.41 -2.94
C LEU A 131 10.38 22.24 -2.01
N GLY A 132 10.87 22.67 -0.84
CA GLY A 132 10.09 23.41 0.17
C GLY A 132 9.16 24.53 -0.37
N PRO A 133 9.63 25.41 -1.29
CA PRO A 133 8.79 26.45 -1.89
C PRO A 133 7.64 25.92 -2.75
N LEU A 134 7.76 24.75 -3.38
CA LEU A 134 6.67 24.12 -4.13
C LEU A 134 5.80 23.24 -3.21
N TYR A 135 6.43 22.45 -2.34
CA TYR A 135 5.79 21.60 -1.33
C TYR A 135 4.81 22.38 -0.45
N SER A 136 5.17 23.59 -0.03
CA SER A 136 4.29 24.46 0.77
C SER A 136 3.01 24.96 0.05
N GLN A 137 2.89 24.74 -1.27
CA GLN A 137 1.73 25.18 -2.06
C GLN A 137 1.04 24.04 -2.83
N ASP A 138 1.71 22.92 -3.06
CA ASP A 138 1.16 21.74 -3.75
C ASP A 138 0.54 20.72 -2.79
N ARG A 139 -0.77 20.48 -2.94
CA ARG A 139 -1.54 19.56 -2.08
C ARG A 139 -1.19 18.08 -2.28
N ILE A 140 -0.71 17.69 -3.45
CA ILE A 140 -0.32 16.30 -3.71
C ILE A 140 1.01 16.03 -2.99
N LEU A 141 1.96 16.96 -3.04
CA LEU A 141 3.23 16.83 -2.31
C LEU A 141 3.02 16.75 -0.79
N GLN A 142 2.10 17.55 -0.24
CA GLN A 142 1.75 17.52 1.19
C GLN A 142 1.05 16.23 1.63
N ALA A 143 0.24 15.62 0.76
CA ALA A 143 -0.53 14.42 1.08
C ALA A 143 0.18 13.10 0.72
N MET A 144 1.20 13.13 -0.16
CA MET A 144 1.83 11.96 -0.73
C MET A 144 3.36 12.02 -0.55
N GLY A 145 3.85 11.63 0.63
CA GLY A 145 5.28 11.63 0.95
C GLY A 145 6.15 10.83 -0.03
N ASN A 146 5.62 9.74 -0.60
CA ASN A 146 6.29 8.95 -1.64
C ASN A 146 6.48 9.73 -2.96
N VAL A 147 5.49 10.54 -3.36
CA VAL A 147 5.59 11.42 -4.54
C VAL A 147 6.60 12.55 -4.29
N THR A 148 6.60 13.12 -3.08
CA THR A 148 7.59 14.13 -2.66
C THR A 148 9.01 13.55 -2.66
N LEU A 149 9.19 12.33 -2.13
CA LEU A 149 10.48 11.64 -2.12
C LEU A 149 10.98 11.33 -3.54
N ALA A 150 10.08 10.97 -4.48
CA ALA A 150 10.44 10.74 -5.88
C ALA A 150 10.88 12.03 -6.60
N LEU A 151 10.19 13.16 -6.39
CA LEU A 151 10.64 14.44 -6.93
C LEU A 151 11.91 14.97 -6.24
N HIS A 152 12.12 14.68 -4.96
CA HIS A 152 13.34 15.03 -4.24
C HIS A 152 14.53 14.29 -4.84
N LEU A 153 14.41 12.97 -5.02
CA LEU A 153 15.42 12.12 -5.66
C LEU A 153 15.81 12.63 -7.06
N LEU A 154 14.86 13.12 -7.85
CA LEU A 154 15.15 13.74 -9.16
C LEU A 154 15.82 15.11 -9.05
N CYS A 155 15.41 15.96 -8.10
CA CYS A 155 16.08 17.25 -7.88
C CYS A 155 17.54 17.06 -7.46
N GLU A 156 17.82 16.07 -6.60
CA GLU A 156 19.19 15.74 -6.19
C GLU A 156 19.99 15.06 -7.30
N ARG A 157 19.38 14.15 -8.08
CA ARG A 157 20.02 13.55 -9.28
C ARG A 157 20.46 14.60 -10.28
N ALA A 158 19.67 15.67 -10.44
CA ALA A 158 19.94 16.77 -11.37
C ALA A 158 20.75 17.93 -10.74
N ASN A 159 21.27 17.76 -9.53
CA ASN A 159 22.13 18.72 -8.85
C ASN A 159 23.57 18.17 -8.76
N PRO A 160 24.52 18.66 -9.58
CA PRO A 160 25.92 18.20 -9.58
C PRO A 160 26.68 18.41 -8.26
N SER A 161 26.12 19.20 -7.33
CA SER A 161 26.67 19.46 -6.00
C SER A 161 25.86 18.80 -4.88
N SER A 162 24.97 17.84 -5.19
CA SER A 162 24.15 17.17 -4.18
C SER A 162 24.99 16.22 -3.32
N PRO A 163 24.87 16.27 -1.97
CA PRO A 163 25.61 15.37 -1.09
C PRO A 163 25.13 13.91 -1.20
N TRP A 164 23.98 13.66 -1.81
CA TRP A 164 23.45 12.30 -2.03
C TRP A 164 23.88 11.67 -3.35
N LEU A 165 24.72 12.33 -4.17
CA LEU A 165 25.23 11.76 -5.43
C LEU A 165 25.90 10.39 -5.30
N PRO A 166 26.74 10.09 -4.28
CA PRO A 166 27.34 8.76 -4.12
C PRO A 166 26.29 7.64 -4.09
N TYR A 167 25.18 7.85 -3.36
CA TYR A 167 24.04 6.95 -3.36
C TYR A 167 23.28 6.96 -4.69
N ILE A 168 22.93 8.14 -5.23
CA ILE A 168 22.09 8.26 -6.44
C ILE A 168 22.77 7.67 -7.70
N LYS A 169 24.10 7.72 -7.77
CA LYS A 169 24.91 7.04 -8.80
C LYS A 169 24.83 5.51 -8.72
N THR A 170 24.71 4.97 -7.51
CA THR A 170 24.63 3.52 -7.24
C THR A 170 23.23 2.93 -7.27
N LEU A 171 22.19 3.72 -7.57
CA LEU A 171 20.84 3.19 -7.81
C LEU A 171 20.77 2.41 -9.15
N PRO A 172 19.84 1.45 -9.29
CA PRO A 172 19.51 0.85 -10.59
C PRO A 172 19.15 1.90 -11.64
N ALA A 173 19.50 1.66 -12.91
CA ALA A 173 19.11 2.52 -14.03
C ALA A 173 17.67 2.23 -14.50
N ASP A 174 17.24 0.97 -14.38
CA ASP A 174 15.93 0.45 -14.73
C ASP A 174 15.44 -0.50 -13.61
N TYR A 175 14.16 -0.86 -13.61
CA TYR A 175 13.52 -1.70 -12.58
C TYR A 175 12.47 -2.61 -13.20
N ASP A 176 12.34 -3.84 -12.70
CA ASP A 176 11.36 -4.83 -13.18
C ASP A 176 9.95 -4.63 -12.60
N THR A 177 9.54 -3.38 -12.31
CA THR A 177 8.15 -3.08 -11.91
C THR A 177 7.22 -3.08 -13.13
N PRO A 178 5.89 -3.27 -12.97
CA PRO A 178 4.94 -3.27 -14.09
C PRO A 178 4.87 -1.98 -14.93
N LEU A 179 5.53 -0.90 -14.50
CA LEU A 179 5.78 0.30 -15.30
C LEU A 179 6.81 0.09 -16.44
N TYR A 180 7.56 -1.01 -16.41
CA TYR A 180 8.59 -1.40 -17.38
C TYR A 180 8.17 -2.58 -18.26
N PHE A 181 7.10 -3.28 -17.90
CA PHE A 181 6.56 -4.39 -18.71
C PHE A 181 6.03 -3.89 -20.06
N GLU A 182 6.15 -4.72 -21.09
CA GLU A 182 5.47 -4.55 -22.38
C GLU A 182 3.99 -4.97 -22.33
N GLU A 183 3.22 -4.59 -23.35
CA GLU A 183 1.75 -4.81 -23.35
C GLU A 183 1.40 -6.30 -23.29
N GLU A 184 2.14 -7.12 -24.05
CA GLU A 184 2.04 -8.58 -24.09
C GLU A 184 2.40 -9.24 -22.75
N GLU A 185 3.34 -8.65 -22.01
CA GLU A 185 3.80 -9.14 -20.71
C GLU A 185 2.75 -8.86 -19.63
N VAL A 186 2.15 -7.66 -19.63
CA VAL A 186 0.98 -7.36 -18.76
C VAL A 186 -0.26 -8.16 -19.19
N HIS A 187 -0.44 -8.46 -20.48
CA HIS A 187 -1.57 -9.26 -20.97
C HIS A 187 -1.60 -10.67 -20.34
N HIS A 188 -0.45 -11.21 -19.91
CA HIS A 188 -0.42 -12.48 -19.15
C HIS A 188 -1.21 -12.43 -17.84
N LEU A 189 -1.39 -11.25 -17.24
CA LEU A 189 -2.17 -11.04 -16.01
C LEU A 189 -3.67 -10.85 -16.25
N LEU A 190 -4.19 -10.88 -17.49
CA LEU A 190 -5.63 -10.67 -17.70
C LEU A 190 -6.48 -11.75 -17.02
N ALA A 191 -7.42 -11.30 -16.18
CA ALA A 191 -8.28 -12.09 -15.27
C ALA A 191 -7.59 -12.69 -14.03
N THR A 192 -6.42 -12.17 -13.64
CA THR A 192 -5.91 -12.26 -12.25
C THR A 192 -6.63 -11.29 -11.32
N GLN A 193 -6.25 -11.30 -10.05
CA GLN A 193 -6.57 -10.22 -9.11
C GLN A 193 -5.58 -9.05 -9.24
N ALA A 194 -4.28 -9.35 -9.35
CA ALA A 194 -3.20 -8.36 -9.43
C ALA A 194 -3.33 -7.35 -10.58
N ILE A 195 -3.97 -7.72 -11.69
CA ILE A 195 -4.13 -6.84 -12.87
C ILE A 195 -4.72 -5.46 -12.53
N GLN A 196 -5.71 -5.38 -11.64
CA GLN A 196 -6.36 -4.11 -11.31
C GLN A 196 -5.41 -3.13 -10.60
N ASP A 197 -4.51 -3.66 -9.78
CA ASP A 197 -3.49 -2.87 -9.10
C ASP A 197 -2.40 -2.42 -10.09
N VAL A 198 -2.03 -3.26 -11.08
CA VAL A 198 -1.13 -2.91 -12.20
C VAL A 198 -1.70 -1.80 -13.09
N LEU A 199 -2.94 -1.94 -13.57
CA LEU A 199 -3.58 -0.92 -14.41
C LEU A 199 -3.73 0.40 -13.66
N SER A 200 -4.05 0.33 -12.36
CA SER A 200 -4.12 1.48 -11.46
C SER A 200 -2.76 2.15 -11.28
N GLN A 201 -1.68 1.39 -11.06
CA GLN A 201 -0.31 1.91 -10.96
C GLN A 201 0.07 2.71 -12.21
N TYR A 202 -0.12 2.13 -13.41
CA TYR A 202 0.22 2.82 -14.67
C TYR A 202 -0.60 4.09 -14.88
N LYS A 203 -1.93 4.05 -14.65
CA LYS A 203 -2.81 5.23 -14.74
C LYS A 203 -2.46 6.31 -13.71
N ASN A 204 -2.04 5.92 -12.50
CA ASN A 204 -1.63 6.84 -11.43
C ASN A 204 -0.31 7.53 -11.77
N THR A 205 0.73 6.77 -12.14
CA THR A 205 2.05 7.32 -12.54
C THR A 205 1.91 8.25 -13.75
N ALA A 206 1.13 7.86 -14.76
CA ALA A 206 0.88 8.70 -15.93
C ALA A 206 0.13 10.01 -15.58
N ARG A 207 -0.88 9.96 -14.68
CA ARG A 207 -1.57 11.16 -14.17
C ARG A 207 -0.63 12.07 -13.40
N GLN A 208 0.16 11.52 -12.49
CA GLN A 208 1.08 12.26 -11.63
C GLN A 208 2.19 12.92 -12.47
N TYR A 209 2.82 12.19 -13.39
CA TYR A 209 3.77 12.76 -14.34
C TYR A 209 3.17 13.94 -15.12
N ALA A 210 2.00 13.76 -15.72
CA ALA A 210 1.37 14.81 -16.52
C ALA A 210 0.95 16.03 -15.69
N TYR A 211 0.55 15.81 -14.43
CA TYR A 211 0.28 16.86 -13.46
C TYR A 211 1.57 17.64 -13.11
N PHE A 212 2.62 16.95 -12.66
CA PHE A 212 3.86 17.61 -12.24
C PHE A 212 4.62 18.24 -13.39
N TYR A 213 4.58 17.68 -14.60
CA TYR A 213 5.12 18.35 -15.79
C TYR A 213 4.45 19.71 -16.00
N LYS A 214 3.11 19.77 -15.91
CA LYS A 214 2.37 21.03 -16.00
C LYS A 214 2.73 21.98 -14.86
N VAL A 215 2.74 21.51 -13.61
CA VAL A 215 3.10 22.32 -12.43
C VAL A 215 4.52 22.89 -12.55
N ILE A 216 5.52 22.05 -12.84
CA ILE A 216 6.92 22.47 -13.03
C ILE A 216 7.04 23.50 -14.16
N GLN A 217 6.30 23.31 -15.26
CA GLN A 217 6.34 24.25 -16.38
C GLN A 217 5.60 25.57 -16.14
N THR A 218 4.52 25.61 -15.36
CA THR A 218 3.74 26.85 -15.16
C THR A 218 3.90 27.55 -13.80
N HIS A 219 4.33 26.85 -12.75
CA HIS A 219 4.29 27.39 -11.38
C HIS A 219 5.52 28.26 -11.04
N PRO A 220 5.36 29.48 -10.48
CA PRO A 220 6.50 30.36 -10.18
C PRO A 220 7.56 29.73 -9.27
N ASN A 221 7.13 29.03 -8.22
CA ASN A 221 8.06 28.42 -7.25
C ASN A 221 8.85 27.24 -7.83
N ALA A 222 8.42 26.69 -8.97
CA ALA A 222 9.17 25.63 -9.67
C ALA A 222 10.27 26.17 -10.59
N SER A 223 10.37 27.49 -10.79
CA SER A 223 11.36 28.13 -11.69
C SER A 223 12.82 27.89 -11.32
N LYS A 224 13.11 27.50 -10.06
CA LYS A 224 14.46 27.19 -9.55
C LYS A 224 14.73 25.70 -9.37
N LEU A 225 13.78 24.81 -9.71
CA LEU A 225 14.01 23.37 -9.62
C LEU A 225 14.90 22.92 -10.79
N PRO A 226 15.89 22.03 -10.57
CA PRO A 226 16.66 21.42 -11.68
C PRO A 226 15.77 20.76 -12.75
N LEU A 227 14.57 20.30 -12.37
CA LEU A 227 13.56 19.70 -13.24
C LEU A 227 12.91 20.69 -14.23
N LYS A 228 13.22 21.99 -14.13
CA LYS A 228 12.60 23.03 -14.96
C LYS A 228 12.98 22.90 -16.43
N ASP A 229 14.24 22.60 -16.71
CA ASP A 229 14.79 22.51 -18.06
C ASP A 229 14.62 21.10 -18.67
N ALA A 230 14.60 20.07 -17.82
CA ALA A 230 14.43 18.68 -18.23
C ALA A 230 13.67 17.86 -17.18
N PHE A 231 12.51 17.31 -17.57
CA PHE A 231 11.69 16.38 -16.78
C PHE A 231 10.89 15.50 -17.75
N THR A 232 11.24 14.22 -17.83
CA THR A 232 10.63 13.26 -18.76
C THR A 232 9.76 12.24 -18.06
N PHE A 233 8.96 11.50 -18.83
CA PHE A 233 8.22 10.37 -18.28
C PHE A 233 9.17 9.28 -17.73
N ASP A 234 10.32 9.07 -18.38
CA ASP A 234 11.32 8.10 -17.93
C ASP A 234 11.98 8.53 -16.61
N ASP A 235 12.29 9.83 -16.43
CA ASP A 235 12.74 10.36 -15.13
C ASP A 235 11.72 10.07 -14.02
N TYR A 236 10.44 10.39 -14.26
CA TYR A 236 9.40 10.19 -13.26
C TYR A 236 9.15 8.72 -12.96
N ARG A 237 9.14 7.87 -14.00
CA ARG A 237 9.01 6.40 -13.89
C ARG A 237 10.15 5.81 -13.08
N TRP A 238 11.40 6.16 -13.40
CA TRP A 238 12.58 5.75 -12.64
C TRP A 238 12.49 6.18 -11.18
N ALA A 239 12.07 7.42 -10.92
CA ALA A 239 12.00 7.95 -9.56
C ALA A 239 10.91 7.29 -8.71
N VAL A 240 9.70 7.09 -9.24
CA VAL A 240 8.65 6.39 -8.47
C VAL A 240 8.97 4.91 -8.30
N SER A 241 9.67 4.27 -9.24
CA SER A 241 10.17 2.89 -9.08
C SER A 241 11.26 2.82 -8.01
N SER A 242 12.25 3.71 -8.04
CA SER A 242 13.29 3.83 -7.01
C SER A 242 12.68 3.99 -5.61
N VAL A 243 11.63 4.81 -5.49
CA VAL A 243 10.92 5.02 -4.23
C VAL A 243 10.09 3.79 -3.84
N MET A 244 9.22 3.26 -4.70
CA MET A 244 8.33 2.16 -4.26
C MET A 244 9.10 0.88 -3.90
N THR A 245 10.23 0.62 -4.57
CA THR A 245 11.06 -0.56 -4.35
C THR A 245 11.95 -0.49 -3.11
N ARG A 246 12.31 0.72 -2.63
CA ARG A 246 13.33 0.95 -1.57
C ARG A 246 12.91 1.89 -0.43
N GLN A 247 11.69 2.46 -0.45
CA GLN A 247 11.22 3.35 0.62
C GLN A 247 10.91 2.60 1.92
N ASN A 248 11.23 3.24 3.04
CA ASN A 248 10.96 2.75 4.39
C ASN A 248 10.18 3.80 5.18
N GLN A 249 9.38 3.36 6.15
CA GLN A 249 8.78 4.24 7.15
C GLN A 249 9.69 4.29 8.37
N ILE A 250 10.12 5.50 8.74
CA ILE A 250 10.91 5.77 9.94
C ILE A 250 10.15 6.81 10.79
N PRO A 251 10.37 6.87 12.13
CA PRO A 251 9.89 7.99 12.91
C PRO A 251 10.56 9.30 12.45
N THR A 252 9.92 10.43 12.72
CA THR A 252 10.57 11.74 12.67
C THR A 252 11.51 11.92 13.88
N ALA A 253 12.52 12.79 13.78
CA ALA A 253 13.52 13.00 14.84
C ALA A 253 12.97 13.54 16.18
N ASP A 254 11.69 13.96 16.21
CA ASP A 254 10.92 14.32 17.41
C ASP A 254 10.09 13.15 17.99
N GLY A 255 10.17 11.96 17.39
CA GLY A 255 9.36 10.78 17.69
C GLY A 255 7.86 10.92 17.40
N SER A 256 7.37 12.08 16.95
CA SER A 256 5.94 12.41 16.98
C SER A 256 5.11 11.78 15.86
N ARG A 257 5.74 11.47 14.74
CA ARG A 257 5.11 11.04 13.48
C ARG A 257 6.02 10.04 12.75
N VAL A 258 5.51 9.47 11.66
CA VAL A 258 6.31 8.72 10.69
C VAL A 258 6.53 9.51 9.40
N THR A 259 7.67 9.31 8.76
CA THR A 259 8.03 9.86 7.45
C THR A 259 8.52 8.74 6.53
N LEU A 260 8.59 9.01 5.22
CA LEU A 260 9.15 8.09 4.23
C LEU A 260 10.59 8.47 3.89
N ALA A 261 11.46 7.47 3.87
CA ALA A 261 12.89 7.61 3.67
C ALA A 261 13.45 6.58 2.66
N LEU A 262 14.57 6.92 2.03
CA LEU A 262 15.49 5.97 1.41
C LEU A 262 16.66 5.77 2.37
N ILE A 263 17.18 4.55 2.51
CA ILE A 263 18.23 4.21 3.48
C ILE A 263 19.44 3.65 2.71
N PRO A 264 20.40 4.49 2.30
CA PRO A 264 21.60 4.05 1.58
C PRO A 264 22.39 2.97 2.32
N LEU A 265 23.18 2.18 1.57
CA LEU A 265 23.87 0.96 2.01
C LEU A 265 22.92 -0.17 2.45
N TRP A 266 22.10 0.03 3.48
CA TRP A 266 21.16 -0.99 3.98
C TRP A 266 20.17 -1.47 2.92
N ASP A 267 19.68 -0.58 2.06
CA ASP A 267 18.74 -0.93 0.99
C ASP A 267 19.37 -1.75 -0.15
N MET A 268 20.66 -2.06 -0.09
CA MET A 268 21.33 -3.06 -0.92
C MET A 268 21.22 -4.50 -0.36
N CYS A 269 20.65 -4.72 0.82
CA CYS A 269 20.35 -6.07 1.31
C CYS A 269 19.14 -6.65 0.56
N ASN A 270 19.29 -7.83 -0.05
CA ASN A 270 18.20 -8.49 -0.79
C ASN A 270 17.20 -9.22 0.11
N HIS A 271 16.07 -9.63 -0.45
CA HIS A 271 14.97 -10.28 0.29
C HIS A 271 15.21 -11.77 0.61
N THR A 272 14.85 -12.20 1.81
CA THR A 272 14.56 -13.63 2.09
C THR A 272 13.51 -13.79 3.20
N ASN A 273 12.84 -14.96 3.27
CA ASN A 273 11.88 -15.29 4.34
C ASN A 273 12.52 -15.15 5.73
N GLY A 274 11.80 -14.56 6.69
CA GLY A 274 12.32 -14.35 8.04
C GLY A 274 11.42 -13.48 8.92
N LEU A 275 12.04 -12.72 9.83
CA LEU A 275 11.39 -11.72 10.67
C LEU A 275 12.06 -10.35 10.45
N ILE A 276 11.36 -9.26 10.75
CA ILE A 276 11.92 -7.91 10.60
C ILE A 276 12.97 -7.70 11.69
N THR A 277 14.25 -7.69 11.30
CA THR A 277 15.39 -7.45 12.20
C THR A 277 15.98 -6.05 12.05
N THR A 278 15.30 -5.13 11.36
CA THR A 278 15.68 -3.71 11.25
C THR A 278 14.72 -2.82 12.02
N GLY A 279 15.26 -1.90 12.82
CA GLY A 279 14.52 -0.87 13.54
C GLY A 279 15.17 0.51 13.40
N TYR A 280 14.56 1.52 14.02
CA TYR A 280 15.11 2.86 14.13
C TYR A 280 15.44 3.17 15.58
N ASN A 281 16.68 3.57 15.84
CA ASN A 281 17.13 4.01 17.15
C ASN A 281 16.98 5.55 17.21
N LEU A 282 16.03 6.01 18.03
CA LEU A 282 15.72 7.43 18.22
C LEU A 282 16.74 8.16 19.13
N GLU A 283 17.50 7.44 19.96
CA GLU A 283 18.50 8.05 20.84
C GLU A 283 19.79 8.40 20.06
N ASP A 284 20.12 7.58 19.06
CA ASP A 284 21.28 7.75 18.17
C ASP A 284 20.93 8.29 16.75
N ASP A 285 19.66 8.65 16.50
CA ASP A 285 19.11 9.11 15.21
C ASP A 285 19.56 8.29 13.98
N ARG A 286 19.44 6.95 14.05
CA ARG A 286 19.96 6.03 13.03
C ARG A 286 19.13 4.76 12.80
N CYS A 287 19.32 4.13 11.65
CA CYS A 287 18.75 2.83 11.34
C CYS A 287 19.67 1.70 11.84
N GLU A 288 19.10 0.72 12.52
CA GLU A 288 19.82 -0.40 13.11
C GLU A 288 19.28 -1.72 12.57
N CYS A 289 20.14 -2.50 11.92
CA CYS A 289 19.81 -3.83 11.42
C CYS A 289 20.54 -4.88 12.27
N VAL A 290 19.87 -5.95 12.63
CA VAL A 290 20.49 -7.15 13.20
C VAL A 290 20.53 -8.22 12.12
N ALA A 291 21.66 -8.92 11.98
CA ALA A 291 21.79 -10.00 10.99
C ALA A 291 20.71 -11.08 11.24
N LEU A 292 19.88 -11.34 10.23
CA LEU A 292 18.69 -12.22 10.30
C LEU A 292 19.04 -13.68 10.68
N LYS A 293 20.26 -14.09 10.39
CA LYS A 293 20.88 -15.37 10.74
C LYS A 293 22.40 -15.17 10.80
N ASP A 294 23.13 -16.23 11.16
CA ASP A 294 24.56 -16.30 10.88
C ASP A 294 24.81 -16.31 9.36
N TYR A 295 25.79 -15.54 8.90
CA TYR A 295 26.33 -15.54 7.54
C TYR A 295 27.83 -15.83 7.59
N LYS A 296 28.33 -16.67 6.68
CA LYS A 296 29.78 -16.90 6.54
C LYS A 296 30.41 -15.92 5.57
N GLU A 297 31.74 -15.80 5.65
CA GLU A 297 32.52 -15.16 4.59
C GLU A 297 32.14 -15.70 3.18
N GLY A 298 31.78 -14.79 2.27
CA GLY A 298 31.33 -15.09 0.91
C GLY A 298 29.82 -15.29 0.73
N GLU A 299 29.01 -15.41 1.79
CA GLU A 299 27.54 -15.57 1.68
C GLU A 299 26.84 -14.22 1.44
N GLN A 300 25.74 -14.21 0.68
CA GLN A 300 24.88 -13.03 0.51
C GLN A 300 24.14 -12.71 1.82
N ILE A 301 24.21 -11.44 2.24
CA ILE A 301 23.49 -10.90 3.38
C ILE A 301 22.08 -10.53 2.89
N TYR A 302 21.06 -11.08 3.56
CA TYR A 302 19.65 -10.86 3.24
C TYR A 302 18.92 -10.24 4.43
N ILE A 303 17.78 -9.58 4.16
CA ILE A 303 16.84 -9.10 5.16
C ILE A 303 15.41 -9.52 4.79
N PHE A 304 14.51 -9.50 5.76
CA PHE A 304 13.08 -9.72 5.51
C PHE A 304 12.36 -8.37 5.30
N TYR A 305 11.84 -8.13 4.09
CA TYR A 305 11.14 -6.89 3.69
C TYR A 305 9.73 -6.71 4.30
N GLY A 306 9.36 -7.57 5.25
CA GLY A 306 8.00 -7.66 5.80
C GLY A 306 7.11 -8.67 5.06
N THR A 307 5.94 -8.92 5.64
CA THR A 307 4.98 -9.98 5.29
C THR A 307 4.18 -9.68 4.01
N ARG A 308 4.85 -9.41 2.89
CA ARG A 308 4.23 -9.02 1.62
C ARG A 308 3.78 -10.23 0.78
N SER A 309 2.72 -10.06 0.00
CA SER A 309 2.31 -11.06 -1.00
C SER A 309 3.19 -10.98 -2.25
N ASN A 310 3.16 -12.01 -3.11
CA ASN A 310 3.85 -11.93 -4.39
C ASN A 310 3.21 -10.89 -5.35
N ALA A 311 1.92 -10.62 -5.21
CA ALA A 311 1.30 -9.49 -5.92
C ALA A 311 1.90 -8.15 -5.46
N GLU A 312 2.15 -7.98 -4.16
CA GLU A 312 2.79 -6.78 -3.61
C GLU A 312 4.28 -6.69 -3.99
N PHE A 313 5.04 -7.80 -3.93
CA PHE A 313 6.44 -7.82 -4.36
C PHE A 313 6.60 -7.52 -5.85
N VAL A 314 5.79 -8.12 -6.73
CA VAL A 314 5.87 -7.85 -8.17
C VAL A 314 5.52 -6.39 -8.47
N ILE A 315 4.41 -5.88 -7.91
CA ILE A 315 3.92 -4.54 -8.25
C ILE A 315 4.78 -3.44 -7.61
N HIS A 316 5.27 -3.62 -6.39
CA HIS A 316 5.96 -2.56 -5.64
C HIS A 316 7.47 -2.77 -5.45
N ASN A 317 7.98 -4.00 -5.53
CA ASN A 317 9.41 -4.28 -5.43
C ASN A 317 10.04 -4.80 -6.75
N GLY A 318 9.24 -5.17 -7.75
CA GLY A 318 9.69 -5.59 -9.08
C GLY A 318 10.08 -7.07 -9.20
N PHE A 319 9.91 -7.89 -8.17
CA PHE A 319 10.31 -9.30 -8.21
C PHE A 319 9.19 -10.25 -7.76
N PHE A 320 9.24 -11.49 -8.21
CA PHE A 320 8.44 -12.59 -7.68
C PHE A 320 9.32 -13.42 -6.73
N PHE A 321 8.82 -13.76 -5.54
CA PHE A 321 9.56 -14.55 -4.56
C PHE A 321 9.04 -15.99 -4.50
N GLU A 322 9.91 -16.93 -4.84
CA GLU A 322 9.66 -18.37 -4.65
C GLU A 322 9.47 -18.68 -3.16
N ASP A 323 8.61 -19.66 -2.84
CA ASP A 323 8.34 -20.13 -1.49
C ASP A 323 8.01 -19.01 -0.45
N ASN A 324 7.40 -17.91 -0.91
CA ASN A 324 6.93 -16.81 -0.06
C ASN A 324 5.93 -17.33 1.00
N ALA A 325 6.34 -17.33 2.27
CA ALA A 325 5.55 -17.85 3.38
C ALA A 325 4.33 -16.98 3.76
N HIS A 326 4.21 -15.78 3.18
CA HIS A 326 3.16 -14.80 3.48
C HIS A 326 2.25 -14.49 2.28
N ASP A 327 2.36 -15.28 1.21
CA ASP A 327 1.60 -15.07 -0.01
C ASP A 327 0.10 -15.35 0.17
N ARG A 328 -0.72 -14.58 -0.56
CA ARG A 328 -2.16 -14.50 -0.29
C ARG A 328 -2.93 -13.87 -1.45
N VAL A 329 -4.16 -14.34 -1.65
CA VAL A 329 -5.14 -13.75 -2.58
C VAL A 329 -6.27 -13.04 -1.83
N LYS A 330 -6.88 -12.04 -2.46
CA LYS A 330 -8.01 -11.28 -1.93
C LYS A 330 -9.31 -12.06 -2.14
N ILE A 331 -10.23 -12.02 -1.16
CA ILE A 331 -11.58 -12.59 -1.26
C ILE A 331 -12.62 -11.62 -0.71
N LYS A 332 -13.47 -11.09 -1.59
CA LYS A 332 -14.54 -10.14 -1.21
C LYS A 332 -15.79 -10.89 -0.76
N LEU A 333 -16.20 -10.65 0.48
CA LEU A 333 -17.38 -11.27 1.12
C LEU A 333 -18.23 -10.21 1.83
N GLY A 334 -19.52 -10.48 2.00
CA GLY A 334 -20.43 -9.60 2.71
C GLY A 334 -21.82 -10.21 2.89
N VAL A 335 -22.50 -9.84 3.97
CA VAL A 335 -23.89 -10.22 4.27
C VAL A 335 -24.80 -9.43 3.32
N SER A 336 -25.77 -10.08 2.66
CA SER A 336 -26.65 -9.39 1.73
C SER A 336 -27.69 -8.55 2.46
N LYS A 337 -27.90 -7.29 2.05
CA LYS A 337 -29.00 -6.45 2.56
C LYS A 337 -30.41 -7.01 2.24
N SER A 338 -30.50 -7.99 1.35
CA SER A 338 -31.73 -8.74 1.06
C SER A 338 -31.93 -9.97 1.96
N GLU A 339 -30.99 -10.28 2.85
CA GLU A 339 -31.07 -11.43 3.74
C GLU A 339 -31.98 -11.15 4.94
N ARG A 340 -32.90 -12.08 5.24
CA ARG A 340 -33.84 -11.98 6.37
C ARG A 340 -33.15 -11.73 7.72
N LEU A 341 -31.94 -12.28 7.89
CA LEU A 341 -31.14 -12.19 9.12
C LEU A 341 -30.07 -11.08 9.07
N TYR A 342 -30.06 -10.22 8.04
CA TYR A 342 -29.03 -9.19 7.84
C TYR A 342 -28.79 -8.34 9.09
N ALA A 343 -29.84 -7.87 9.75
CA ALA A 343 -29.71 -6.99 10.92
C ALA A 343 -29.00 -7.71 12.10
N MET A 344 -29.38 -8.95 12.38
CA MET A 344 -28.77 -9.76 13.45
C MET A 344 -27.31 -10.12 13.13
N LYS A 345 -27.02 -10.51 11.88
CA LYS A 345 -25.65 -10.80 11.42
C LYS A 345 -24.77 -9.55 11.45
N ALA A 346 -25.29 -8.39 11.02
CA ALA A 346 -24.57 -7.13 11.06
C ALA A 346 -24.26 -6.67 12.50
N GLU A 347 -25.19 -6.87 13.44
CA GLU A 347 -24.99 -6.56 14.86
C GLU A 347 -23.92 -7.47 15.51
N VAL A 348 -23.98 -8.80 15.32
CA VAL A 348 -22.95 -9.71 15.85
C VAL A 348 -21.57 -9.41 15.25
N LEU A 349 -21.50 -9.13 13.94
CA LEU A 349 -20.26 -8.70 13.30
C LEU A 349 -19.75 -7.36 13.84
N ALA A 350 -20.64 -6.38 14.09
CA ALA A 350 -20.26 -5.08 14.66
C ALA A 350 -19.70 -5.22 16.09
N ARG A 351 -20.31 -6.06 16.94
CA ARG A 351 -19.78 -6.37 18.28
C ARG A 351 -18.42 -7.09 18.23
N ALA A 352 -18.18 -7.89 17.20
CA ALA A 352 -16.89 -8.53 16.93
C ALA A 352 -15.85 -7.60 16.26
N GLY A 353 -16.18 -6.33 15.98
CA GLY A 353 -15.30 -5.39 15.26
C GLY A 353 -15.12 -5.69 13.77
N ILE A 354 -16.01 -6.48 13.17
CA ILE A 354 -15.90 -6.96 11.78
C ILE A 354 -16.90 -6.21 10.88
N PRO A 355 -16.48 -5.65 9.73
CA PRO A 355 -17.41 -5.07 8.77
C PRO A 355 -18.35 -6.11 8.15
N ALA A 356 -19.64 -5.78 8.03
CA ALA A 356 -20.64 -6.62 7.36
C ALA A 356 -20.38 -6.88 5.86
N SER A 357 -19.40 -6.20 5.26
CA SER A 357 -18.87 -6.44 3.91
C SER A 357 -17.42 -5.96 3.85
N SER A 358 -16.50 -6.83 3.43
CA SER A 358 -15.06 -6.54 3.42
C SER A 358 -14.31 -7.31 2.32
N ILE A 359 -13.03 -6.98 2.15
CA ILE A 359 -12.07 -7.78 1.38
C ILE A 359 -11.17 -8.48 2.39
N PHE A 360 -11.34 -9.80 2.53
CA PHE A 360 -10.50 -10.66 3.36
C PHE A 360 -9.40 -11.29 2.50
N THR A 361 -8.56 -12.14 3.11
CA THR A 361 -7.45 -12.83 2.45
C THR A 361 -7.56 -14.34 2.60
N LEU A 362 -7.17 -15.08 1.54
CA LEU A 362 -6.83 -16.50 1.62
C LEU A 362 -5.30 -16.62 1.54
N HIS A 363 -4.71 -17.36 2.46
CA HIS A 363 -3.26 -17.47 2.62
C HIS A 363 -2.71 -18.78 2.03
N CYS A 364 -1.43 -18.78 1.67
CA CYS A 364 -0.72 -19.99 1.19
C CYS A 364 -0.43 -21.01 2.30
N SER A 365 -0.52 -20.60 3.57
CA SER A 365 -0.34 -21.38 4.80
C SER A 365 -1.58 -22.19 5.19
N GLU A 366 -1.42 -23.15 6.11
CA GLU A 366 -2.54 -23.76 6.83
C GLU A 366 -2.66 -23.20 8.26
N PRO A 367 -3.85 -22.79 8.73
CA PRO A 367 -5.10 -22.68 7.98
C PRO A 367 -5.05 -21.55 6.93
N PRO A 368 -5.80 -21.67 5.81
CA PRO A 368 -5.78 -20.69 4.72
C PRO A 368 -6.59 -19.42 5.03
N ILE A 369 -7.15 -19.28 6.24
CA ILE A 369 -7.99 -18.15 6.66
C ILE A 369 -7.52 -17.59 8.00
N SER A 370 -7.66 -16.27 8.18
CA SER A 370 -7.42 -15.61 9.47
C SER A 370 -8.59 -15.81 10.44
N ALA A 371 -8.35 -15.59 11.74
CA ALA A 371 -9.38 -15.59 12.77
C ALA A 371 -10.56 -14.65 12.44
N GLN A 372 -10.28 -13.48 11.86
CA GLN A 372 -11.32 -12.52 11.44
C GLN A 372 -12.18 -13.07 10.29
N LEU A 373 -11.60 -13.80 9.33
CA LEU A 373 -12.35 -14.43 8.25
C LEU A 373 -13.13 -15.66 8.75
N LEU A 374 -12.59 -16.44 9.70
CA LEU A 374 -13.34 -17.52 10.36
C LEU A 374 -14.56 -16.98 11.12
N ALA A 375 -14.37 -15.94 11.94
CA ALA A 375 -15.45 -15.25 12.66
C ALA A 375 -16.53 -14.71 11.69
N PHE A 376 -16.11 -14.05 10.60
CA PHE A 376 -17.03 -13.59 9.57
C PHE A 376 -17.83 -14.75 8.95
N LEU A 377 -17.16 -15.84 8.57
CA LEU A 377 -17.77 -17.00 7.92
C LEU A 377 -18.73 -17.75 8.84
N ARG A 378 -18.42 -17.87 10.13
CA ARG A 378 -19.31 -18.44 11.15
C ARG A 378 -20.61 -17.67 11.23
N VAL A 379 -20.55 -16.34 11.43
CA VAL A 379 -21.73 -15.48 11.51
C VAL A 379 -22.49 -15.43 10.18
N PHE A 380 -21.79 -15.45 9.05
CA PHE A 380 -22.39 -15.57 7.72
C PHE A 380 -23.22 -16.86 7.55
N CYS A 381 -22.81 -17.97 8.18
CA CYS A 381 -23.51 -19.25 8.15
C CYS A 381 -24.48 -19.52 9.32
N MET A 382 -24.60 -18.60 10.30
CA MET A 382 -25.47 -18.79 11.47
C MET A 382 -26.97 -18.87 11.12
N THR A 383 -27.70 -19.68 11.91
CA THR A 383 -29.17 -19.68 12.00
C THR A 383 -29.69 -18.51 12.85
N GLU A 384 -31.02 -18.40 13.02
CA GLU A 384 -31.59 -17.35 13.87
C GLU A 384 -31.40 -17.64 15.37
N GLU A 385 -31.41 -18.91 15.73
CA GLU A 385 -31.17 -19.44 17.07
C GLU A 385 -29.71 -19.18 17.46
N GLU A 386 -28.76 -19.59 16.59
CA GLU A 386 -27.33 -19.32 16.77
C GLU A 386 -27.05 -17.81 16.89
N LEU A 387 -27.76 -16.94 16.16
CA LEU A 387 -27.59 -15.48 16.30
C LEU A 387 -28.15 -14.93 17.62
N ARG A 388 -29.25 -15.46 18.14
CA ARG A 388 -29.81 -15.00 19.43
C ARG A 388 -28.84 -15.22 20.58
N ASP A 389 -28.17 -16.37 20.58
CA ASP A 389 -27.15 -16.78 21.55
C ASP A 389 -25.91 -15.84 21.62
N TYR A 390 -25.66 -15.07 20.56
CA TYR A 390 -24.57 -14.09 20.48
C TYR A 390 -25.07 -12.63 20.62
N LEU A 391 -26.39 -12.45 20.81
CA LEU A 391 -27.03 -11.14 20.96
C LEU A 391 -27.63 -10.91 22.35
N VAL A 392 -28.05 -11.97 23.03
CA VAL A 392 -28.87 -11.95 24.26
C VAL A 392 -28.32 -12.92 25.30
N GLY A 393 -28.29 -12.48 26.56
CA GLY A 393 -27.84 -13.28 27.71
C GLY A 393 -26.37 -13.03 28.09
N ASP A 394 -26.06 -13.30 29.35
CA ASP A 394 -24.83 -12.81 30.00
C ASP A 394 -23.54 -13.36 29.36
N HIS A 395 -23.62 -14.53 28.73
CA HIS A 395 -22.49 -15.22 28.10
C HIS A 395 -22.24 -14.79 26.63
N ALA A 396 -23.06 -13.87 26.08
CA ALA A 396 -22.96 -13.46 24.68
C ALA A 396 -21.60 -12.81 24.34
N ILE A 397 -20.98 -12.09 25.28
CA ILE A 397 -19.67 -11.45 25.10
C ILE A 397 -18.57 -12.52 24.98
N ASN A 398 -18.56 -13.51 25.87
CA ASN A 398 -17.60 -14.63 25.84
C ASN A 398 -17.73 -15.44 24.54
N LYS A 399 -18.97 -15.66 24.05
CA LYS A 399 -19.23 -16.28 22.74
C LYS A 399 -18.69 -15.45 21.58
N ILE A 400 -18.83 -14.12 21.60
CA ILE A 400 -18.27 -13.23 20.57
C ILE A 400 -16.74 -13.32 20.53
N PHE A 401 -16.07 -13.38 21.69
CA PHE A 401 -14.62 -13.49 21.79
C PHE A 401 -14.09 -14.79 21.13
N THR A 402 -14.78 -15.91 21.29
CA THR A 402 -14.36 -17.20 20.70
C THR A 402 -14.67 -17.34 19.20
N LEU A 403 -15.40 -16.41 18.56
CA LEU A 403 -15.74 -16.47 17.12
C LEU A 403 -14.53 -16.68 16.21
N GLY A 404 -13.37 -16.12 16.57
CA GLY A 404 -12.14 -16.27 15.80
C GLY A 404 -11.31 -17.53 16.08
N ASN A 405 -11.58 -18.27 17.15
CA ASN A 405 -10.77 -19.43 17.55
C ASN A 405 -11.26 -20.74 16.86
N THR A 406 -10.35 -21.44 16.18
CA THR A 406 -10.58 -22.74 15.53
C THR A 406 -11.00 -23.87 16.48
N GLU A 407 -10.72 -23.76 17.78
CA GLU A 407 -11.00 -24.79 18.80
C GLU A 407 -12.45 -24.74 19.30
N PHE A 408 -13.09 -23.57 19.23
CA PHE A 408 -14.44 -23.33 19.75
C PHE A 408 -15.42 -23.03 18.59
N PRO A 409 -16.00 -24.06 17.94
CA PRO A 409 -17.01 -23.90 16.89
C PRO A 409 -18.37 -23.49 17.45
N VAL A 410 -19.16 -22.77 16.65
CA VAL A 410 -20.56 -22.40 16.98
C VAL A 410 -21.44 -23.65 17.09
N SER A 411 -21.33 -24.52 16.09
CA SER A 411 -21.93 -25.85 15.99
C SER A 411 -21.21 -26.62 14.88
N TRP A 412 -21.34 -27.96 14.84
CA TRP A 412 -20.76 -28.74 13.75
C TRP A 412 -21.41 -28.39 12.41
N GLU A 413 -22.73 -28.15 12.40
CA GLU A 413 -23.49 -27.70 11.25
C GLU A 413 -23.04 -26.32 10.75
N ASN A 414 -22.67 -25.40 11.64
CA ASN A 414 -22.15 -24.08 11.26
C ASN A 414 -20.81 -24.21 10.53
N GLU A 415 -19.89 -25.02 11.07
CA GLU A 415 -18.61 -25.33 10.42
C GLU A 415 -18.83 -26.04 9.07
N ILE A 416 -19.69 -27.07 8.99
CA ILE A 416 -20.00 -27.76 7.73
C ILE A 416 -20.53 -26.78 6.68
N LYS A 417 -21.47 -25.88 7.04
CA LYS A 417 -21.98 -24.82 6.14
C LYS A 417 -20.86 -23.90 5.65
N LEU A 418 -20.01 -23.41 6.55
CA LEU A 418 -19.00 -22.39 6.23
C LEU A 418 -17.86 -22.93 5.37
N TRP A 419 -17.39 -24.15 5.66
CA TRP A 419 -16.39 -24.82 4.83
C TRP A 419 -16.95 -25.27 3.48
N THR A 420 -18.24 -25.65 3.40
CA THR A 420 -18.94 -25.88 2.12
C THR A 420 -18.99 -24.61 1.27
N PHE A 421 -19.36 -23.48 1.89
CA PHE A 421 -19.42 -22.18 1.23
C PHE A 421 -18.03 -21.76 0.72
N LEU A 422 -16.99 -21.91 1.55
CA LEU A 422 -15.64 -21.48 1.17
C LEU A 422 -15.00 -22.38 0.10
N GLU A 423 -15.17 -23.71 0.19
CA GLU A 423 -14.78 -24.66 -0.88
C GLU A 423 -15.43 -24.24 -2.21
N THR A 424 -16.75 -23.99 -2.19
CA THR A 424 -17.52 -23.58 -3.37
C THR A 424 -17.06 -22.22 -3.90
N ARG A 425 -16.79 -21.24 -3.03
CA ARG A 425 -16.36 -19.88 -3.42
C ARG A 425 -14.96 -19.88 -4.01
N ALA A 426 -14.00 -20.58 -3.42
CA ALA A 426 -12.65 -20.69 -3.95
C ALA A 426 -12.65 -21.42 -5.31
N ALA A 427 -13.44 -22.49 -5.46
CA ALA A 427 -13.61 -23.21 -6.73
C ALA A 427 -14.34 -22.39 -7.82
N LEU A 428 -15.18 -21.40 -7.44
CA LEU A 428 -15.77 -20.45 -8.37
C LEU A 428 -14.78 -19.35 -8.80
N LEU A 429 -13.91 -18.88 -7.89
CA LEU A 429 -12.84 -17.93 -8.21
C LEU A 429 -11.79 -18.56 -9.13
N LEU A 430 -11.42 -19.82 -8.89
CA LEU A 430 -10.47 -20.55 -9.75
C LEU A 430 -10.98 -20.64 -11.21
N LYS A 431 -12.30 -20.66 -11.42
CA LYS A 431 -12.94 -20.67 -12.75
C LYS A 431 -13.04 -19.30 -13.44
N THR A 432 -12.61 -18.20 -12.82
CA THR A 432 -12.57 -16.88 -13.51
C THR A 432 -11.22 -16.62 -14.20
N TYR A 433 -10.19 -17.41 -13.92
CA TYR A 433 -8.91 -17.34 -14.61
C TYR A 433 -9.01 -17.89 -16.04
N LYS A 434 -8.17 -17.37 -16.94
CA LYS A 434 -8.14 -17.80 -18.35
C LYS A 434 -7.36 -19.09 -18.62
N THR A 435 -6.53 -19.54 -17.66
CA THR A 435 -5.63 -20.70 -17.82
C THR A 435 -5.62 -21.55 -16.55
N SER A 436 -5.37 -22.85 -16.71
CA SER A 436 -5.13 -23.77 -15.60
C SER A 436 -3.71 -23.64 -15.05
N SER A 437 -3.47 -24.24 -13.88
CA SER A 437 -2.16 -24.24 -13.25
C SER A 437 -1.17 -25.17 -13.97
N GLU A 438 -1.64 -26.22 -14.65
CA GLU A 438 -0.86 -27.09 -15.53
C GLU A 438 -0.44 -26.38 -16.83
N GLU A 439 -1.35 -25.62 -17.44
CA GLU A 439 -1.05 -24.80 -18.62
C GLU A 439 0.03 -23.76 -18.31
N ASP A 440 -0.02 -23.17 -17.11
CA ASP A 440 0.95 -22.17 -16.65
C ASP A 440 2.31 -22.78 -16.33
N ARG A 441 2.36 -23.97 -15.69
CA ARG A 441 3.60 -24.76 -15.55
C ARG A 441 4.24 -25.03 -16.91
N SER A 442 3.47 -25.54 -17.88
CA SER A 442 3.98 -25.83 -19.23
C SER A 442 4.32 -24.57 -20.05
N MET A 443 3.78 -23.40 -19.69
CA MET A 443 4.27 -22.13 -20.21
C MET A 443 5.61 -21.73 -19.60
N LEU A 444 5.82 -21.92 -18.29
CA LEU A 444 7.09 -21.60 -17.61
C LEU A 444 8.26 -22.51 -18.05
N GLU A 445 8.00 -23.74 -18.50
CA GLU A 445 8.99 -24.64 -19.10
C GLU A 445 9.63 -24.09 -20.40
N LYS A 446 9.03 -23.07 -21.03
CA LYS A 446 9.55 -22.49 -22.27
C LYS A 446 10.80 -21.65 -21.97
N PRO A 447 11.91 -21.85 -22.72
CA PRO A 447 13.13 -21.08 -22.50
C PRO A 447 12.96 -19.61 -22.91
N ASP A 448 12.26 -19.36 -24.01
CA ASP A 448 12.19 -18.06 -24.70
C ASP A 448 11.27 -17.00 -24.04
N LEU A 449 10.89 -17.17 -22.76
CA LEU A 449 10.13 -16.16 -22.02
C LEU A 449 11.06 -15.06 -21.48
N SER A 450 10.65 -13.80 -21.65
CA SER A 450 11.26 -12.66 -20.95
C SER A 450 11.11 -12.78 -19.43
N LEU A 451 11.94 -12.03 -18.69
CA LEU A 451 11.88 -11.95 -17.23
C LEU A 451 10.49 -11.51 -16.74
N HIS A 452 9.96 -10.41 -17.30
CA HIS A 452 8.62 -9.91 -16.97
C HIS A 452 7.50 -10.90 -17.31
N SER A 453 7.54 -11.56 -18.48
CA SER A 453 6.56 -12.60 -18.82
C SER A 453 6.62 -13.76 -17.84
N ARG A 454 7.83 -14.19 -17.44
CA ARG A 454 8.05 -15.25 -16.45
C ARG A 454 7.51 -14.85 -15.07
N ILE A 455 7.75 -13.61 -14.64
CA ILE A 455 7.19 -13.03 -13.41
C ILE A 455 5.65 -12.99 -13.46
N ALA A 456 5.06 -12.51 -14.56
CA ALA A 456 3.61 -12.43 -14.73
C ALA A 456 2.93 -13.82 -14.72
N ILE A 457 3.56 -14.82 -15.34
CA ILE A 457 3.05 -16.20 -15.36
C ILE A 457 3.21 -16.87 -13.98
N LYS A 458 4.34 -16.66 -13.27
CA LYS A 458 4.52 -17.12 -11.88
C LYS A 458 3.45 -16.51 -10.94
N LEU A 459 3.20 -15.21 -11.04
CA LEU A 459 2.21 -14.52 -10.19
C LEU A 459 0.80 -15.09 -10.38
N ARG A 460 0.33 -15.26 -11.62
CA ARG A 460 -1.00 -15.83 -11.87
C ARG A 460 -1.09 -17.34 -11.55
N LEU A 461 0.03 -18.06 -11.52
CA LEU A 461 0.09 -19.44 -11.05
C LEU A 461 -0.09 -19.48 -9.54
N ALA A 462 0.70 -18.69 -8.79
CA ALA A 462 0.58 -18.58 -7.33
C ALA A 462 -0.83 -18.18 -6.87
N GLU A 463 -1.49 -17.22 -7.54
CA GLU A 463 -2.89 -16.86 -7.24
C GLU A 463 -3.85 -18.06 -7.35
N LYS A 464 -3.64 -18.98 -8.31
CA LYS A 464 -4.44 -20.20 -8.47
C LYS A 464 -4.07 -21.29 -7.47
N GLU A 465 -2.78 -21.51 -7.21
CA GLU A 465 -2.33 -22.52 -6.26
C GLU A 465 -2.76 -22.25 -4.81
N ILE A 466 -2.93 -20.97 -4.45
CA ILE A 466 -3.51 -20.59 -3.16
C ILE A 466 -5.01 -20.95 -3.13
N LEU A 467 -5.74 -20.74 -4.23
CA LEU A 467 -7.15 -21.14 -4.36
C LEU A 467 -7.33 -22.67 -4.38
N GLU A 468 -6.45 -23.42 -5.05
CA GLU A 468 -6.44 -24.89 -5.10
C GLU A 468 -6.14 -25.51 -3.74
N ARG A 469 -5.16 -24.96 -3.01
CA ARG A 469 -4.90 -25.31 -1.60
C ARG A 469 -6.10 -24.98 -0.72
N ALA A 470 -6.69 -23.79 -0.87
CA ALA A 470 -7.88 -23.40 -0.10
C ALA A 470 -9.07 -24.35 -0.35
N VAL A 471 -9.38 -24.70 -1.61
CA VAL A 471 -10.43 -25.69 -1.95
C VAL A 471 -10.15 -27.03 -1.27
N SER A 472 -8.90 -27.51 -1.31
CA SER A 472 -8.51 -28.80 -0.74
C SER A 472 -8.61 -28.81 0.79
N CYS A 473 -8.11 -27.77 1.46
CA CYS A 473 -8.20 -27.61 2.91
C CYS A 473 -9.66 -27.44 3.38
N CYS A 474 -10.47 -26.66 2.67
CA CYS A 474 -11.90 -26.49 2.97
C CYS A 474 -12.65 -27.84 2.87
N ARG A 475 -12.35 -28.65 1.85
CA ARG A 475 -12.92 -30.01 1.73
C ARG A 475 -12.52 -30.90 2.91
N ALA A 476 -11.25 -30.87 3.31
CA ALA A 476 -10.75 -31.64 4.45
C ALA A 476 -11.44 -31.23 5.76
N LYS A 477 -11.54 -29.92 6.04
CA LYS A 477 -12.27 -29.38 7.19
C LYS A 477 -13.76 -29.75 7.16
N ARG A 478 -14.44 -29.60 6.01
CA ARG A 478 -15.83 -30.01 5.83
C ARG A 478 -16.06 -31.49 6.15
N LEU A 479 -15.20 -32.38 5.66
CA LEU A 479 -15.29 -33.83 5.94
C LEU A 479 -14.98 -34.15 7.41
N HIS A 480 -14.04 -33.43 8.03
CA HIS A 480 -13.75 -33.57 9.46
C HIS A 480 -14.97 -33.20 10.32
N PHE A 481 -15.58 -32.03 10.11
CA PHE A 481 -16.74 -31.61 10.90
C PHE A 481 -18.01 -32.42 10.61
N GLN A 482 -18.18 -32.91 9.38
CA GLN A 482 -19.22 -33.90 9.08
C GLN A 482 -19.03 -35.17 9.94
N LYS A 483 -17.80 -35.68 10.07
CA LYS A 483 -17.51 -36.83 10.93
C LYS A 483 -17.83 -36.55 12.41
N GLN A 484 -17.48 -35.37 12.94
CA GLN A 484 -17.82 -35.00 14.33
C GLN A 484 -19.34 -34.98 14.58
N LEU A 485 -20.11 -34.49 13.60
CA LEU A 485 -21.58 -34.51 13.65
C LEU A 485 -22.14 -35.93 13.56
N ASP A 486 -21.66 -36.74 12.61
CA ASP A 486 -22.10 -38.12 12.38
C ASP A 486 -21.78 -39.04 13.57
N GLU A 487 -20.68 -38.78 14.28
CA GLU A 487 -20.29 -39.49 15.52
C GLU A 487 -20.94 -38.93 16.79
N GLY A 488 -21.70 -37.83 16.70
CA GLY A 488 -22.38 -37.20 17.83
C GLY A 488 -21.41 -36.60 18.87
N ALA A 489 -20.25 -36.12 18.44
CA ALA A 489 -19.21 -35.59 19.32
C ALA A 489 -19.70 -34.37 20.12
N PRO A 490 -19.37 -34.25 21.42
CA PRO A 490 -19.70 -33.05 22.20
C PRO A 490 -18.92 -31.84 21.68
N LEU A 491 -19.58 -30.68 21.61
CA LEU A 491 -18.93 -29.42 21.28
C LEU A 491 -17.93 -29.02 22.38
N PRO A 492 -16.73 -28.55 22.03
CA PRO A 492 -15.80 -27.95 22.99
C PRO A 492 -16.45 -26.78 23.75
N LEU A 493 -16.36 -26.80 25.08
CA LEU A 493 -16.78 -25.71 25.94
C LEU A 493 -15.57 -24.83 26.27
N TYR A 494 -15.78 -23.52 26.30
CA TYR A 494 -14.81 -22.52 26.73
C TYR A 494 -15.03 -22.22 28.21
N GLU A 495 -14.00 -22.39 29.05
CA GLU A 495 -14.05 -22.05 30.47
C GLU A 495 -13.25 -20.75 30.70
N GLU A 496 -13.69 -19.88 31.62
CA GLU A 496 -13.05 -18.55 31.79
C GLU A 496 -11.60 -18.65 32.31
N SER A 497 -11.19 -19.80 32.84
CA SER A 497 -9.79 -20.15 33.13
C SER A 497 -8.89 -20.15 31.89
N ASP A 498 -9.43 -20.39 30.70
CA ASP A 498 -8.67 -20.49 29.45
C ASP A 498 -8.09 -19.12 29.01
N ILE A 499 -8.61 -18.02 29.57
CA ILE A 499 -8.05 -16.66 29.41
C ILE A 499 -6.58 -16.61 29.85
N ALA A 500 -6.21 -17.33 30.92
CA ALA A 500 -4.84 -17.38 31.42
C ALA A 500 -3.86 -18.11 30.49
N LEU A 501 -4.37 -18.96 29.59
CA LEU A 501 -3.58 -19.58 28.52
C LEU A 501 -3.42 -18.63 27.32
N LEU A 502 -4.44 -17.84 27.00
CA LEU A 502 -4.41 -16.88 25.89
C LEU A 502 -3.46 -15.69 26.13
N GLU A 503 -3.23 -15.27 27.38
CA GLU A 503 -2.17 -14.27 27.70
C GLU A 503 -0.74 -14.83 27.52
N ASN A 504 -0.57 -16.14 27.32
CA ASN A 504 0.74 -16.82 27.21
C ASN A 504 1.06 -17.38 25.79
N ALA A 505 0.20 -17.11 24.80
CA ALA A 505 0.49 -17.41 23.39
C ALA A 505 1.03 -16.15 22.67
N ASP A 506 2.02 -16.30 21.78
CA ASP A 506 2.76 -15.20 21.14
C ASP A 506 1.94 -14.37 20.13
N ALA A 507 1.00 -13.56 20.65
CA ALA A 507 0.12 -12.69 19.88
C ALA A 507 -0.05 -11.32 20.59
N LYS A 508 1.03 -10.53 20.67
CA LYS A 508 1.00 -9.16 21.20
C LYS A 508 0.16 -8.21 20.31
N LEU A 509 -1.14 -8.15 20.57
CA LEU A 509 -2.02 -7.04 20.16
C LEU A 509 -2.08 -5.99 21.28
N PRO A 510 -2.22 -4.69 20.95
CA PRO A 510 -2.01 -3.61 21.91
C PRO A 510 -3.15 -3.47 22.92
N ILE A 511 -2.79 -3.23 24.18
CA ILE A 511 -3.72 -3.05 25.29
C ILE A 511 -4.39 -1.66 25.20
N ILE A 512 -5.57 -1.61 24.57
CA ILE A 512 -6.47 -0.45 24.62
C ILE A 512 -7.90 -0.94 24.88
N LEU A 513 -8.20 -1.33 26.12
CA LEU A 513 -9.56 -1.42 26.71
C LEU A 513 -9.57 -1.78 28.23
N ARG A 514 -8.52 -1.41 28.98
CA ARG A 514 -8.38 -1.72 30.43
C ARG A 514 -7.91 -0.52 31.28
N LYS A 515 -8.21 0.71 30.84
CA LYS A 515 -7.85 1.99 31.52
C LYS A 515 -8.92 3.08 31.34
N LEU A 516 -10.20 2.73 31.48
CA LEU A 516 -11.33 3.68 31.45
C LEU A 516 -12.42 3.38 32.51
N GLU A 517 -12.15 2.50 33.48
CA GLU A 517 -13.15 2.10 34.50
C GLU A 517 -12.61 2.11 35.96
N GLU A 518 -11.38 2.61 36.21
CA GLU A 518 -10.77 2.65 37.56
C GLU A 518 -10.13 4.00 37.97
N ASP A 519 -10.13 5.03 37.11
CA ASP A 519 -9.41 6.31 37.33
C ASP A 519 -10.35 7.54 37.52
N ASP A 520 -11.60 7.37 38.02
CA ASP A 520 -12.59 8.46 38.16
C ASP A 520 -13.21 8.63 39.58
N GLU A 521 -12.73 7.90 40.60
CA GLU A 521 -13.15 8.06 42.02
C GLU A 521 -12.05 8.57 42.97
N SER A 522 -10.85 8.90 42.48
CA SER A 522 -9.68 9.21 43.32
C SER A 522 -9.34 10.71 43.48
N VAL A 523 -9.99 11.62 42.73
CA VAL A 523 -9.56 13.02 42.59
C VAL A 523 -10.32 14.00 43.52
N GLN A 524 -11.27 13.52 44.34
CA GLN A 524 -12.22 14.39 45.04
C GLN A 524 -11.99 14.61 46.55
N GLU A 525 -11.03 13.92 47.18
CA GLU A 525 -10.76 14.09 48.63
C GLU A 525 -9.58 15.02 48.98
N GLU A 526 -8.55 15.18 48.12
CA GLU A 526 -7.36 15.99 48.49
C GLU A 526 -7.58 17.51 48.51
N MET A 527 -8.70 18.03 48.01
CA MET A 527 -8.96 19.48 47.96
C MET A 527 -9.54 20.10 49.24
N ASN A 528 -9.78 19.33 50.31
CA ASN A 528 -10.65 19.76 51.41
C ASN A 528 -10.05 19.74 52.83
N LEU A 529 -8.72 19.89 52.98
CA LEU A 529 -8.06 19.80 54.29
C LEU A 529 -6.84 20.73 54.51
N ALA A 530 -6.96 22.01 54.12
CA ALA A 530 -5.92 23.02 54.41
C ALA A 530 -6.46 24.44 54.69
N GLN A 531 -6.88 24.71 55.94
CA GLN A 531 -6.92 26.07 56.50
C GLN A 531 -6.40 26.09 57.94
N ILE A 532 -5.33 26.86 58.19
CA ILE A 532 -5.06 27.73 59.36
C ILE A 532 -3.68 28.41 59.19
N LYS A 533 -3.47 29.55 59.86
CA LYS A 533 -2.36 30.54 59.77
C LYS A 533 -1.55 30.61 61.10
N PRO A 534 -0.51 31.47 61.32
CA PRO A 534 0.20 32.46 60.46
C PRO A 534 1.77 32.48 60.60
N ASP A 535 2.41 33.54 60.07
CA ASP A 535 3.72 34.17 60.44
C ASP A 535 5.06 33.42 60.15
N ALA A 536 6.14 34.00 59.59
CA ALA A 536 6.65 35.38 59.65
C ALA A 536 7.75 35.71 58.57
N ALA A 537 7.94 37.00 58.25
CA ALA A 537 9.18 37.70 57.77
C ALA A 537 10.00 37.18 56.54
N CYS A 538 10.65 38.00 55.68
CA CYS A 538 10.69 39.46 55.40
C CYS A 538 11.50 39.74 54.09
N VAL A 539 11.63 41.02 53.69
CA VAL A 539 12.63 41.63 52.76
C VAL A 539 12.31 41.67 51.23
N ASP A 540 11.94 42.87 50.76
CA ASP A 540 12.31 43.62 49.53
C ASP A 540 12.43 43.00 48.11
N SER A 541 12.17 43.73 47.00
CA SER A 541 11.57 45.07 46.83
C SER A 541 11.17 45.42 45.38
N SER A 542 10.04 46.13 45.21
CA SER A 542 9.76 47.16 44.17
C SER A 542 9.72 46.73 42.66
N LYS A 543 8.85 47.24 41.76
CA LYS A 543 7.98 48.43 41.72
C LYS A 543 6.64 48.16 40.99
N MET A 544 5.64 49.01 41.23
CA MET A 544 4.34 49.10 40.50
C MET A 544 4.33 50.34 39.55
N PRO A 545 3.17 50.94 39.14
CA PRO A 545 2.35 50.54 38.00
C PRO A 545 1.97 51.72 37.06
N VAL A 546 1.08 51.49 36.07
CA VAL A 546 0.18 52.53 35.51
C VAL A 546 -1.24 51.94 35.36
N LEU A 547 -2.27 52.79 35.40
CA LEU A 547 -3.69 52.44 35.58
C LEU A 547 -4.64 53.12 34.57
N ASN A 548 -5.89 52.64 34.57
CA ASN A 548 -7.14 53.29 34.16
C ASN A 548 -7.54 53.40 32.67
N GLY A 549 -8.85 53.23 32.46
CA GLY A 549 -9.56 53.30 31.16
C GLY A 549 -11.03 52.88 31.28
N GLU A 550 -11.85 53.60 32.05
CA GLU A 550 -13.31 53.45 32.09
C GLU A 550 -13.96 53.96 30.76
N CYS A 551 -15.26 53.85 30.43
CA CYS A 551 -16.47 53.72 31.26
C CYS A 551 -17.73 53.36 30.41
N LYS A 552 -18.74 52.74 31.05
CA LYS A 552 -20.21 52.85 30.85
C LYS A 552 -20.98 52.19 29.68
N ASP A 553 -22.04 51.52 30.13
CA ASP A 553 -23.29 51.02 29.52
C ASP A 553 -24.28 52.19 29.17
N LEU A 554 -25.50 52.06 28.62
CA LEU A 554 -26.65 51.16 28.91
C LEU A 554 -27.64 50.97 27.71
N ASN A 555 -28.55 50.01 27.88
CA ASN A 555 -29.82 49.68 27.17
C ASN A 555 -30.75 50.87 26.80
N GLY A 556 -31.80 50.77 25.95
CA GLY A 556 -32.35 49.67 25.13
C GLY A 556 -33.90 49.71 24.99
N THR A 557 -34.50 49.00 24.00
CA THR A 557 -35.97 48.72 23.79
C THR A 557 -36.92 49.94 23.52
N GLN A 558 -38.12 49.87 22.88
CA GLN A 558 -38.95 48.80 22.27
C GLN A 558 -39.96 49.35 21.20
N GLU A 559 -40.55 48.44 20.39
CA GLU A 559 -41.92 48.48 19.76
C GLU A 559 -42.28 49.29 18.47
N ASP A 560 -43.46 48.95 17.91
CA ASP A 560 -43.87 48.82 16.47
C ASP A 560 -45.37 49.26 16.28
N PRO A 561 -46.04 49.13 15.10
CA PRO A 561 -45.62 49.13 13.68
C PRO A 561 -46.24 50.34 12.89
N PRO A 562 -47.47 50.40 12.29
CA PRO A 562 -48.41 49.45 11.64
C PRO A 562 -48.90 49.79 10.19
N GLY A 563 -49.13 48.77 9.34
CA GLY A 563 -50.04 48.78 8.15
C GLY A 563 -49.49 49.34 6.82
N GLY A 564 -49.69 48.72 5.64
CA GLY A 564 -50.39 47.49 5.19
C GLY A 564 -49.87 47.05 3.80
N ASP A 565 -50.50 46.22 2.96
CA ASP A 565 -51.79 45.49 3.01
C ASP A 565 -51.74 44.22 2.08
N ALA A 566 -52.83 43.81 1.40
CA ALA A 566 -52.98 42.54 0.66
C ALA A 566 -52.61 42.60 -0.85
N VAL A 567 -52.35 41.48 -1.58
CA VAL A 567 -53.29 40.45 -2.11
C VAL A 567 -52.46 39.37 -2.88
N VAL A 568 -52.72 38.04 -3.02
CA VAL A 568 -53.49 36.93 -2.38
C VAL A 568 -53.22 35.60 -3.17
N LYS A 569 -53.36 34.40 -2.56
CA LYS A 569 -53.29 33.00 -3.12
C LYS A 569 -51.89 32.44 -3.47
N GLU A 570 -51.45 31.24 -3.03
CA GLU A 570 -51.96 29.84 -3.05
C GLU A 570 -51.67 29.08 -4.37
N SER A 571 -51.27 27.79 -4.40
CA SER A 571 -50.91 26.84 -3.31
C SER A 571 -50.20 25.56 -3.82
N LYS A 572 -49.71 24.75 -2.86
CA LYS A 572 -49.46 23.28 -2.89
C LYS A 572 -48.30 22.70 -3.72
N ALA A 573 -47.86 21.54 -3.22
CA ALA A 573 -46.94 20.59 -3.85
C ALA A 573 -47.62 19.22 -3.93
N GLU A 574 -47.15 18.31 -4.79
CA GLU A 574 -47.61 16.92 -4.81
C GLU A 574 -46.50 15.94 -5.24
N LYS A 575 -46.71 14.64 -4.99
CA LYS A 575 -45.76 13.54 -5.25
C LYS A 575 -46.11 12.84 -6.56
N HIS A 576 -45.19 12.02 -7.11
CA HIS A 576 -45.59 10.96 -8.03
C HIS A 576 -44.88 9.61 -7.83
N ASP A 577 -45.73 8.62 -7.59
CA ASP A 577 -45.68 7.19 -7.94
C ASP A 577 -47.18 6.87 -8.33
N PRO A 578 -47.62 5.70 -8.85
CA PRO A 578 -46.96 4.40 -8.95
C PRO A 578 -47.11 3.62 -10.28
N SER A 579 -46.66 2.37 -10.24
CA SER A 579 -46.90 1.20 -11.13
C SER A 579 -48.26 1.14 -11.88
N THR A 580 -48.43 0.42 -13.00
CA THR A 580 -48.44 -1.07 -13.06
C THR A 580 -48.53 -1.68 -14.48
N LYS A 581 -48.16 -2.98 -14.60
CA LYS A 581 -48.61 -4.01 -15.60
C LYS A 581 -48.06 -3.85 -17.05
N ARG A 582 -47.48 -4.91 -17.66
CA ARG A 582 -48.06 -6.10 -18.35
C ARG A 582 -48.97 -5.70 -19.54
N THR A 583 -48.87 -6.27 -20.76
CA THR A 583 -48.52 -7.66 -21.16
C THR A 583 -47.72 -7.79 -22.48
N GLU A 584 -47.02 -8.93 -22.64
CA GLU A 584 -46.83 -9.82 -23.82
C GLU A 584 -46.87 -9.26 -25.27
N GLY A 585 -45.90 -9.68 -26.12
CA GLY A 585 -45.90 -9.35 -27.56
C GLY A 585 -44.67 -9.75 -28.38
N GLU A 586 -44.34 -11.04 -28.46
CA GLU A 586 -43.49 -11.61 -29.55
C GLU A 586 -44.34 -11.90 -30.81
N PRO A 587 -43.78 -12.22 -32.00
CA PRO A 587 -42.38 -12.10 -32.47
C PRO A 587 -42.25 -11.46 -33.88
N LYS A 588 -41.00 -11.24 -34.35
CA LYS A 588 -40.43 -11.67 -35.67
C LYS A 588 -39.33 -10.76 -36.23
N ASP A 589 -38.15 -11.36 -36.38
CA ASP A 589 -37.50 -11.68 -37.67
C ASP A 589 -37.65 -10.70 -38.86
N GLY A 590 -36.52 -10.33 -39.47
CA GLY A 590 -36.44 -9.40 -40.61
C GLY A 590 -35.07 -8.73 -40.75
N GLY A 591 -34.02 -9.49 -41.02
CA GLY A 591 -32.64 -8.97 -41.05
C GLY A 591 -32.21 -8.27 -42.34
N LYS A 592 -31.22 -7.39 -42.22
CA LYS A 592 -30.18 -7.11 -43.22
C LYS A 592 -28.95 -6.44 -42.60
#